data_AF-A0A5W8AHN6-F1
#
_entry.id   AF-A0A5W8AHN6-F1
#
_cell.length_a   1.000
_cell.length_b   1.000
_cell.length_c   1.000
_cell.angle_alpha   90.00
_cell.angle_beta   90.00
_cell.angle_gamma   90.00
#
_symmetry.space_group_name_H-M   'P 1'
#
loop_
_entity.id
_entity.type
_entity.pdbx_description
1 polymer ?
#
loop_
_entity_poly.entity_id
_entity_poly.type
_entity_poly.pdbx_seq_one_letter_code
_entity_poly.pdbx_strand_id
1 'polypeptide(L)'
;DVTGTPQEVTAADGTLVWAGYIRGFGENAADISNSGAYFHQPLRLPGQYFDDETGLHYNLFRYYAPECGRFVSQDPISIRGGLNLYQYAPNSLTWIDPLGLAVDPITKLEDRGYTGVTKTSGGGLDYSNSHALYNKRPGVNPVVTIEYSGDYDIDFQRANAKAGLNQVSTPRGYVWHHLDDYDPVTNKGTMQLIEKQAHRGINHNGGVSQYKTATGIEYTHPARNSGARGCD
;
A
#
# COMPACT_ATOMS: atom_id res chain seq x y z
N ASP A 1 8.89 13.18 -6.63
CA ASP A 1 7.42 13.09 -6.75
C ASP A 1 6.86 12.35 -5.53
N VAL A 2 5.59 11.90 -5.56
CA VAL A 2 4.98 11.13 -4.45
C VAL A 2 5.55 9.72 -4.24
N THR A 3 6.26 9.17 -5.24
CA THR A 3 6.85 7.83 -5.17
C THR A 3 8.34 7.85 -4.86
N GLY A 4 9.01 8.99 -5.01
CA GLY A 4 10.45 9.15 -4.82
C GLY A 4 11.26 9.13 -6.13
N THR A 5 10.62 9.20 -7.29
CA THR A 5 11.31 9.37 -8.57
C THR A 5 12.00 10.75 -8.61
N PRO A 6 13.28 10.81 -9.01
CA PRO A 6 13.97 12.07 -9.25
C PRO A 6 13.22 12.91 -10.29
N GLN A 7 13.00 14.19 -9.96
CA GLN A 7 12.38 15.16 -10.87
C GLN A 7 13.37 16.24 -11.28
N GLU A 8 14.27 16.61 -10.36
CA GLU A 8 15.24 17.68 -10.55
C GLU A 8 16.56 17.29 -9.86
N VAL A 9 17.67 17.76 -10.41
CA VAL A 9 19.00 17.72 -9.80
C VAL A 9 19.57 19.13 -9.80
N THR A 10 20.12 19.54 -8.67
CA THR A 10 20.77 20.83 -8.50
C THR A 10 22.25 20.66 -8.19
N ALA A 11 23.06 21.63 -8.63
CA ALA A 11 24.44 21.76 -8.19
C ALA A 11 24.51 22.27 -6.74
N ALA A 12 25.71 22.26 -6.15
CA ALA A 12 25.92 22.69 -4.76
C ALA A 12 25.54 24.16 -4.51
N ASP A 13 25.50 24.99 -5.54
CA ASP A 13 25.09 26.39 -5.49
C ASP A 13 23.58 26.60 -5.72
N GLY A 14 22.82 25.53 -5.92
CA GLY A 14 21.38 25.56 -6.17
C GLY A 14 20.99 25.71 -7.66
N THR A 15 21.95 25.78 -8.58
CA THR A 15 21.66 25.83 -10.02
C THR A 15 21.03 24.52 -10.50
N LEU A 16 19.92 24.59 -11.23
CA LEU A 16 19.30 23.42 -11.86
C LEU A 16 20.25 22.85 -12.93
N VAL A 17 20.67 21.60 -12.77
CA VAL A 17 21.55 20.91 -13.73
C VAL A 17 20.81 19.89 -14.58
N TRP A 18 19.71 19.34 -14.07
CA TRP A 18 18.85 18.42 -14.80
C TRP A 18 17.41 18.50 -14.28
N ALA A 19 16.43 18.42 -15.16
CA ALA A 19 15.04 18.17 -14.81
C ALA A 19 14.41 17.19 -15.80
N GLY A 20 13.67 16.21 -15.32
CA GLY A 20 13.04 15.18 -16.15
C GLY A 20 11.51 15.25 -16.14
N TYR A 21 10.89 15.06 -17.30
CA TYR A 21 9.46 14.85 -17.44
C TYR A 21 9.17 13.35 -17.50
N ILE A 22 8.83 12.79 -16.34
CA ILE A 22 8.61 11.35 -16.17
C ILE A 22 7.12 10.99 -16.33
N ARG A 23 6.82 10.05 -17.22
CA ARG A 23 5.45 9.51 -17.39
C ARG A 23 5.09 8.55 -16.26
N GLY A 24 3.80 8.22 -16.12
CA GLY A 24 3.29 7.40 -15.03
C GLY A 24 3.93 6.01 -14.87
N PHE A 25 4.52 5.46 -15.94
CA PHE A 25 5.24 4.18 -15.91
C PHE A 25 6.77 4.33 -15.89
N GLY A 26 7.29 5.51 -15.59
CA GLY A 26 8.72 5.73 -15.40
C GLY A 26 9.50 6.12 -16.65
N GLU A 27 8.86 6.14 -17.83
CA GLU A 27 9.49 6.63 -19.06
C GLU A 27 9.90 8.09 -18.90
N ASN A 28 11.18 8.38 -19.12
CA ASN A 28 11.65 9.76 -19.22
C ASN A 28 11.36 10.28 -20.63
N ALA A 29 10.29 11.08 -20.75
CA ALA A 29 9.81 11.53 -22.04
C ALA A 29 10.50 12.78 -22.57
N ALA A 30 11.11 13.58 -21.68
CA ALA A 30 11.92 14.73 -22.02
C ALA A 30 12.75 15.16 -20.82
N ASP A 31 13.92 15.73 -21.05
CA ASP A 31 14.71 16.36 -19.99
C ASP A 31 15.25 17.74 -20.40
N ILE A 32 15.56 18.55 -19.38
CA ILE A 32 16.19 19.86 -19.50
C ILE A 32 17.57 19.75 -18.85
N SER A 33 18.62 20.10 -19.60
CA SER A 33 19.95 20.35 -19.03
C SER A 33 20.34 21.82 -19.23
N ASN A 34 20.49 22.55 -18.12
CA ASN A 34 20.82 23.98 -18.11
C ASN A 34 22.32 24.28 -17.95
N SER A 35 23.16 23.26 -17.78
CA SER A 35 24.60 23.45 -17.49
C SER A 35 25.46 23.64 -18.75
N GLY A 36 24.89 23.58 -19.95
CA GLY A 36 25.64 23.55 -21.22
C GLY A 36 26.39 22.23 -21.47
N ALA A 37 26.40 21.31 -20.51
CA ALA A 37 26.90 19.95 -20.63
C ALA A 37 25.75 18.95 -20.48
N TYR A 38 25.86 17.78 -21.11
CA TYR A 38 24.92 16.68 -20.86
C TYR A 38 25.10 16.19 -19.41
N PHE A 39 24.01 16.16 -18.64
CA PHE A 39 24.01 15.61 -17.29
C PHE A 39 23.37 14.23 -17.32
N HIS A 40 24.16 13.19 -17.03
CA HIS A 40 23.65 11.83 -16.98
C HIS A 40 22.96 11.56 -15.64
N GLN A 41 21.62 11.52 -15.65
CA GLN A 41 20.79 11.09 -14.52
C GLN A 41 20.20 9.71 -14.82
N PRO A 42 20.82 8.61 -14.36
CA PRO A 42 20.35 7.25 -14.66
C PRO A 42 19.26 6.74 -13.69
N LEU A 43 18.98 7.42 -12.59
CA LEU A 43 17.95 6.97 -11.66
C LEU A 43 16.55 7.09 -12.30
N ARG A 44 15.69 6.11 -12.03
CA ARG A 44 14.32 6.02 -12.56
C ARG A 44 13.32 5.88 -11.41
N LEU A 45 12.23 5.10 -11.59
CA LEU A 45 11.34 4.76 -10.49
C LEU A 45 12.14 4.13 -9.33
N PRO A 46 11.65 4.18 -8.09
CA PRO A 46 12.39 3.67 -6.93
C PRO A 46 12.88 2.23 -7.13
N GLY A 47 14.20 2.02 -6.95
CA GLY A 47 14.87 0.72 -7.19
C GLY A 47 15.41 0.53 -8.61
N GLN A 48 15.09 1.43 -9.55
CA GLN A 48 15.44 1.30 -10.95
C GLN A 48 16.63 2.19 -11.38
N TYR A 49 17.46 1.63 -12.25
CA TYR A 49 18.56 2.30 -12.93
C TYR A 49 18.41 2.17 -14.44
N PHE A 50 18.61 3.25 -15.19
CA PHE A 50 18.56 3.25 -16.64
C PHE A 50 19.81 2.61 -17.22
N ASP A 51 19.59 1.60 -18.06
CA ASP A 51 20.65 0.93 -18.80
C ASP A 51 20.68 1.48 -20.24
N ASP A 52 21.69 2.29 -20.53
CA ASP A 52 21.89 2.93 -21.84
C ASP A 52 22.07 1.91 -22.99
N GLU A 53 22.59 0.71 -22.70
CA GLU A 53 22.85 -0.30 -23.73
C GLU A 53 21.56 -0.92 -24.26
N THR A 54 20.57 -1.07 -23.38
CA THR A 54 19.31 -1.75 -23.70
C THR A 54 18.13 -0.79 -23.83
N GLY A 55 18.24 0.42 -23.29
CA GLY A 55 17.13 1.35 -23.12
C GLY A 55 16.12 0.92 -22.05
N LEU A 56 16.39 -0.19 -21.34
CA LEU A 56 15.54 -0.72 -20.29
C LEU A 56 15.96 -0.17 -18.92
N HIS A 57 15.11 -0.38 -17.93
CA HIS A 57 15.41 -0.06 -16.55
C HIS A 57 15.81 -1.33 -15.80
N TYR A 58 17.05 -1.40 -15.35
CA TYR A 58 17.50 -2.46 -14.45
C TYR A 58 16.86 -2.29 -13.07
N ASN A 59 16.12 -3.31 -12.62
CA ASN A 59 15.43 -3.36 -11.34
C ASN A 59 15.83 -4.65 -10.59
N LEU A 60 17.10 -4.69 -10.17
CA LEU A 60 17.76 -5.78 -9.45
C LEU A 60 17.57 -7.17 -10.06
N PHE A 61 16.44 -7.85 -9.81
CA PHE A 61 16.18 -9.19 -10.35
C PHE A 61 15.63 -9.18 -11.78
N ARG A 62 15.15 -8.03 -12.29
CA ARG A 62 14.49 -7.97 -13.61
C ARG A 62 14.80 -6.67 -14.36
N TYR A 63 14.71 -6.74 -15.69
CA TYR A 63 14.68 -5.56 -16.56
C TYR A 63 13.24 -5.13 -16.83
N TYR A 64 13.00 -3.83 -16.75
CA TYR A 64 11.70 -3.19 -16.89
C TYR A 64 11.65 -2.31 -18.15
N ALA A 65 10.61 -2.50 -18.97
CA ALA A 65 10.35 -1.72 -20.17
C ALA A 65 9.34 -0.60 -19.84
N PRO A 66 9.81 0.66 -19.68
CA PRO A 66 8.95 1.77 -19.28
C PRO A 66 7.89 2.11 -20.33
N GLU A 67 8.17 1.94 -21.62
CA GLU A 67 7.18 2.19 -22.68
C GLU A 67 5.96 1.26 -22.61
N CYS A 68 6.15 0.08 -22.02
CA CYS A 68 5.14 -0.96 -21.90
C CYS A 68 4.55 -1.10 -20.49
N GLY A 69 5.17 -0.44 -19.49
CA GLY A 69 4.76 -0.53 -18.09
C GLY A 69 4.96 -1.91 -17.45
N ARG A 70 5.92 -2.71 -17.91
CA ARG A 70 6.09 -4.12 -17.46
C ARG A 70 7.54 -4.62 -17.50
N PHE A 71 7.82 -5.70 -16.77
CA PHE A 71 9.08 -6.43 -16.89
C PHE A 71 9.16 -7.20 -18.21
N VAL A 72 10.38 -7.34 -18.75
CA VAL A 72 10.63 -8.10 -20.00
C VAL A 72 10.82 -9.60 -19.75
N SER A 73 11.06 -9.99 -18.49
CA SER A 73 11.18 -11.38 -18.04
C SER A 73 10.11 -11.72 -17.00
N GLN A 74 9.77 -13.01 -16.90
CA GLN A 74 8.87 -13.50 -15.86
C GLN A 74 9.45 -13.29 -14.47
N ASP A 75 8.58 -13.17 -13.47
CA ASP A 75 8.96 -13.11 -12.07
C ASP A 75 9.72 -14.38 -11.67
N PRO A 76 10.97 -14.27 -11.18
CA PRO A 76 11.77 -15.43 -10.79
C PRO A 76 11.21 -16.17 -9.57
N ILE A 77 10.32 -15.56 -8.77
CA ILE A 77 9.55 -16.27 -7.73
C ILE A 77 8.21 -16.82 -8.25
N SER A 78 7.97 -16.72 -9.56
CA SER A 78 6.80 -17.27 -10.27
C SER A 78 5.48 -16.78 -9.65
N ILE A 79 4.48 -17.65 -9.51
CA ILE A 79 3.15 -17.34 -8.99
C ILE A 79 3.17 -16.76 -7.56
N ARG A 80 4.26 -16.96 -6.80
CA ARG A 80 4.44 -16.34 -5.47
C ARG A 80 4.56 -14.83 -5.56
N GLY A 81 4.96 -14.30 -6.72
CA GLY A 81 5.00 -12.87 -6.95
C GLY A 81 3.67 -12.24 -7.38
N GLY A 82 2.69 -13.08 -7.69
CA GLY A 82 1.39 -12.67 -8.19
C GLY A 82 1.02 -13.41 -9.48
N LEU A 83 -0.22 -13.22 -9.92
CA LEU A 83 -0.75 -13.91 -11.10
C LEU A 83 -0.20 -13.34 -12.41
N ASN A 84 0.17 -12.05 -12.43
CA ASN A 84 0.79 -11.44 -13.59
C ASN A 84 2.31 -11.43 -13.43
N LEU A 85 2.97 -12.43 -14.05
CA LEU A 85 4.42 -12.64 -13.92
C LEU A 85 5.28 -11.53 -14.54
N TYR A 86 4.70 -10.60 -15.30
CA TYR A 86 5.41 -9.49 -15.92
C TYR A 86 5.08 -8.14 -15.27
N GLN A 87 4.21 -8.12 -14.26
CA GLN A 87 3.76 -6.89 -13.62
C GLN A 87 4.88 -6.22 -12.84
N TYR A 88 5.08 -4.92 -13.07
CA TYR A 88 5.87 -4.08 -12.17
C TYR A 88 5.08 -3.78 -10.90
N ALA A 89 4.00 -3.02 -11.03
CA ALA A 89 3.18 -2.57 -9.92
C ALA A 89 1.68 -2.76 -10.23
N PRO A 90 0.82 -2.98 -9.21
CA PRO A 90 -0.62 -2.78 -9.36
C PRO A 90 -0.98 -1.35 -9.74
N ASN A 91 -0.27 -0.37 -9.16
CA ASN A 91 -0.35 1.05 -9.52
C ASN A 91 1.01 1.72 -9.25
N SER A 92 1.69 2.19 -10.29
CA SER A 92 3.04 2.78 -10.20
C SER A 92 3.09 4.14 -9.51
N LEU A 93 1.94 4.81 -9.27
CA LEU A 93 1.87 6.08 -8.55
C LEU A 93 1.75 5.91 -7.03
N THR A 94 1.30 4.74 -6.56
CA THR A 94 1.06 4.48 -5.14
C THR A 94 1.82 3.26 -4.62
N TRP A 95 2.52 2.54 -5.49
CA TRP A 95 3.24 1.33 -5.16
C TRP A 95 4.56 1.25 -5.94
N ILE A 96 5.58 0.66 -5.33
CA ILE A 96 6.93 0.48 -5.89
C ILE A 96 7.37 -0.98 -5.71
N ASP A 97 8.18 -1.50 -6.66
CA ASP A 97 8.84 -2.81 -6.56
C ASP A 97 10.37 -2.64 -6.44
N PRO A 98 10.92 -2.39 -5.24
CA PRO A 98 12.35 -2.09 -5.11
C PRO A 98 13.27 -3.28 -5.44
N LEU A 99 12.74 -4.50 -5.42
CA LEU A 99 13.52 -5.71 -5.69
C LEU A 99 13.30 -6.21 -7.12
N GLY A 100 12.23 -5.80 -7.78
CA GLY A 100 11.78 -6.52 -8.96
C GLY A 100 11.16 -7.86 -8.58
N LEU A 101 10.57 -7.98 -7.39
CA LEU A 101 9.78 -9.13 -6.92
C LEU A 101 8.49 -8.54 -6.31
N ALA A 102 7.44 -8.38 -7.11
CA ALA A 102 6.11 -8.21 -6.56
C ALA A 102 5.89 -9.41 -5.63
N VAL A 103 5.43 -9.22 -4.39
CA VAL A 103 5.18 -10.35 -3.47
C VAL A 103 3.70 -10.42 -3.21
N ASP A 104 3.12 -11.58 -3.49
CA ASP A 104 1.73 -11.86 -3.18
C ASP A 104 1.47 -11.72 -1.67
N PRO A 105 0.51 -10.88 -1.24
CA PRO A 105 0.15 -10.72 0.16
C PRO A 105 -0.11 -12.03 0.91
N ILE A 106 -0.73 -13.02 0.25
CA ILE A 106 -0.99 -14.34 0.86
C ILE A 106 0.31 -15.08 1.13
N THR A 107 1.21 -15.15 0.15
CA THR A 107 2.54 -15.77 0.35
C THR A 107 3.29 -15.12 1.51
N LYS A 108 3.26 -13.78 1.59
CA LYS A 108 3.93 -13.04 2.68
C LYS A 108 3.32 -13.32 4.06
N LEU A 109 2.03 -13.61 4.13
CA LEU A 109 1.33 -14.02 5.34
C LEU A 109 1.68 -15.45 5.73
N GLU A 110 1.70 -16.37 4.77
CA GLU A 110 2.10 -17.76 4.98
C GLU A 110 3.55 -17.87 5.46
N ASP A 111 4.47 -17.12 4.88
CA ASP A 111 5.88 -17.03 5.33
C ASP A 111 6.00 -16.52 6.78
N ARG A 112 5.00 -15.77 7.28
CA ARG A 112 4.90 -15.31 8.67
C ARG A 112 4.15 -16.28 9.58
N GLY A 113 3.68 -17.42 9.06
CA GLY A 113 2.89 -18.41 9.79
C GLY A 113 1.38 -18.11 9.86
N TYR A 114 0.88 -17.12 9.12
CA TYR A 114 -0.54 -16.80 9.05
C TYR A 114 -1.20 -17.49 7.86
N THR A 115 -1.70 -18.70 8.09
CA THR A 115 -2.45 -19.48 7.09
C THR A 115 -3.96 -19.23 7.20
N GLY A 116 -4.71 -19.57 6.14
CA GLY A 116 -6.17 -19.48 6.11
C GLY A 116 -6.72 -18.10 5.75
N VAL A 117 -5.85 -17.17 5.35
CA VAL A 117 -6.25 -15.89 4.74
C VAL A 117 -6.58 -16.13 3.27
N THR A 118 -7.64 -15.52 2.76
CA THR A 118 -8.03 -15.61 1.35
C THR A 118 -8.14 -14.22 0.72
N LYS A 119 -8.06 -14.15 -0.61
CA LYS A 119 -8.31 -12.89 -1.33
C LYS A 119 -9.80 -12.74 -1.63
N THR A 120 -10.33 -11.53 -1.41
CA THR A 120 -11.65 -11.15 -1.93
C THR A 120 -11.57 -10.92 -3.45
N SER A 121 -12.72 -10.87 -4.12
CA SER A 121 -12.77 -10.53 -5.56
C SER A 121 -12.24 -9.12 -5.87
N GLY A 122 -12.31 -8.20 -4.91
CA GLY A 122 -11.78 -6.84 -5.04
C GLY A 122 -10.29 -6.71 -4.69
N GLY A 123 -9.60 -7.80 -4.34
CA GLY A 123 -8.16 -7.79 -4.01
C GLY A 123 -7.83 -7.43 -2.56
N GLY A 124 -8.84 -7.38 -1.69
CA GLY A 124 -8.66 -7.36 -0.24
C GLY A 124 -8.34 -8.73 0.34
N LEU A 125 -8.18 -8.77 1.66
CA LEU A 125 -7.79 -9.98 2.40
C LEU A 125 -8.85 -10.32 3.45
N ASP A 126 -9.37 -11.54 3.39
CA ASP A 126 -10.32 -12.06 4.36
C ASP A 126 -9.60 -12.98 5.35
N TYR A 127 -9.62 -12.59 6.62
CA TYR A 127 -8.98 -13.31 7.73
C TYR A 127 -9.94 -14.20 8.51
N SER A 128 -11.21 -14.33 8.11
CA SER A 128 -12.28 -15.03 8.87
C SER A 128 -11.92 -16.48 9.24
N ASN A 129 -11.13 -17.14 8.40
CA ASN A 129 -10.71 -18.53 8.61
C ASN A 129 -9.22 -18.66 8.95
N SER A 130 -8.57 -17.55 9.30
CA SER A 130 -7.11 -17.50 9.48
C SER A 130 -6.69 -17.67 10.94
N HIS A 131 -5.46 -18.15 11.14
CA HIS A 131 -4.83 -18.18 12.46
C HIS A 131 -4.51 -16.79 13.03
N ALA A 132 -4.63 -15.73 12.23
CA ALA A 132 -4.43 -14.36 12.69
C ALA A 132 -5.63 -13.81 13.47
N LEU A 133 -6.82 -14.42 13.33
CA LEU A 133 -8.06 -13.95 13.93
C LEU A 133 -8.03 -14.09 15.46
N TYR A 134 -8.56 -13.09 16.17
CA TYR A 134 -8.58 -13.09 17.63
C TYR A 134 -9.41 -14.25 18.20
N ASN A 135 -8.78 -15.05 19.06
CA ASN A 135 -9.39 -16.22 19.69
C ASN A 135 -9.09 -16.34 21.20
N LYS A 136 -8.62 -15.26 21.84
CA LYS A 136 -8.06 -15.34 23.21
C LYS A 136 -9.10 -15.31 24.32
N ARG A 137 -10.27 -14.74 24.09
CA ARG A 137 -11.31 -14.58 25.10
C ARG A 137 -12.63 -15.19 24.63
N PRO A 138 -13.21 -16.15 25.39
CA PRO A 138 -14.55 -16.66 25.11
C PRO A 138 -15.60 -15.54 25.11
N GLY A 139 -16.57 -15.62 24.20
CA GLY A 139 -17.66 -14.65 24.07
C GLY A 139 -17.30 -13.36 23.33
N VAL A 140 -16.05 -13.17 22.91
CA VAL A 140 -15.69 -12.10 21.98
C VAL A 140 -15.95 -12.57 20.56
N ASN A 141 -16.71 -11.79 19.79
CA ASN A 141 -16.89 -12.03 18.36
C ASN A 141 -15.82 -11.24 17.57
N PRO A 142 -14.82 -11.89 16.96
CA PRO A 142 -13.74 -11.20 16.26
C PRO A 142 -14.13 -10.73 14.86
N VAL A 143 -15.33 -11.05 14.36
CA VAL A 143 -15.83 -10.62 13.04
C VAL A 143 -17.17 -9.92 13.23
N VAL A 144 -17.20 -8.61 13.02
CA VAL A 144 -18.38 -7.78 13.28
C VAL A 144 -18.65 -6.81 12.15
N THR A 145 -19.92 -6.62 11.79
CA THR A 145 -20.32 -5.58 10.82
C THR A 145 -20.61 -4.27 11.56
N ILE A 146 -20.00 -3.17 11.16
CA ILE A 146 -20.28 -1.83 11.73
C ILE A 146 -20.75 -0.87 10.65
N GLU A 147 -21.34 0.25 11.07
CA GLU A 147 -21.47 1.42 10.20
C GLU A 147 -20.15 2.18 10.20
N TYR A 148 -19.67 2.55 9.01
CA TYR A 148 -18.40 3.25 8.83
C TYR A 148 -18.55 4.73 9.18
N SER A 149 -17.59 5.28 9.92
CA SER A 149 -17.57 6.72 10.26
C SER A 149 -16.65 7.56 9.37
N GLY A 150 -15.71 6.94 8.64
CA GLY A 150 -14.59 7.68 8.05
C GLY A 150 -13.50 8.07 9.06
N ASP A 151 -13.54 7.49 10.27
CA ASP A 151 -12.56 7.71 11.34
C ASP A 151 -12.16 6.38 11.95
N TYR A 152 -10.87 6.06 11.91
CA TYR A 152 -10.36 4.77 12.36
C TYR A 152 -10.65 4.50 13.84
N ASP A 153 -10.54 5.51 14.70
CA ASP A 153 -10.69 5.32 16.15
C ASP A 153 -12.17 5.12 16.51
N ILE A 154 -13.08 5.84 15.84
CA ILE A 154 -14.52 5.67 16.01
C ILE A 154 -14.95 4.27 15.53
N ASP A 155 -14.49 3.83 14.36
CA ASP A 155 -14.80 2.50 13.85
C ASP A 155 -14.26 1.40 14.77
N PHE A 156 -13.04 1.56 15.29
CA PHE A 156 -12.44 0.59 16.20
C PHE A 156 -13.22 0.50 17.52
N GLN A 157 -13.72 1.63 18.03
CA GLN A 157 -14.58 1.65 19.21
C GLN A 157 -15.93 0.97 18.96
N ARG A 158 -16.56 1.24 17.80
CA ARG A 158 -17.80 0.57 17.38
C ARG A 158 -17.61 -0.93 17.25
N ALA A 159 -16.50 -1.35 16.65
CA ALA A 159 -16.16 -2.75 16.49
C ALA A 159 -15.88 -3.42 17.84
N ASN A 160 -15.14 -2.77 18.76
CA ASN A 160 -14.93 -3.28 20.11
C ASN A 160 -16.26 -3.50 20.85
N ALA A 161 -17.14 -2.51 20.85
CA ALA A 161 -18.45 -2.61 21.50
C ALA A 161 -19.27 -3.78 20.93
N LYS A 162 -19.31 -3.90 19.60
CA LYS A 162 -20.06 -4.97 18.92
C LYS A 162 -19.43 -6.36 19.09
N ALA A 163 -18.12 -6.42 19.25
CA ALA A 163 -17.38 -7.64 19.49
C ALA A 163 -17.52 -8.17 20.93
N GLY A 164 -18.13 -7.41 21.84
CA GLY A 164 -18.14 -7.74 23.28
C GLY A 164 -16.80 -7.46 23.96
N LEU A 165 -15.96 -6.62 23.36
CA LEU A 165 -14.75 -6.10 24.00
C LEU A 165 -15.15 -4.91 24.87
N ASN A 166 -15.19 -5.12 26.18
CA ASN A 166 -15.47 -4.09 27.20
C ASN A 166 -14.29 -3.11 27.37
N GLN A 167 -13.77 -2.55 26.27
CA GLN A 167 -12.60 -1.66 26.23
C GLN A 167 -12.64 -0.75 25.00
N VAL A 168 -12.01 0.42 25.11
CA VAL A 168 -11.97 1.43 24.04
C VAL A 168 -10.98 1.06 22.94
N SER A 169 -9.80 0.56 23.32
CA SER A 169 -8.75 0.10 22.39
C SER A 169 -8.84 -1.39 22.14
N THR A 170 -8.22 -1.87 21.05
CA THR A 170 -8.10 -3.32 20.81
C THR A 170 -7.21 -4.00 21.86
N PRO A 171 -7.35 -5.32 22.06
CA PRO A 171 -6.39 -6.10 22.86
C PRO A 171 -4.96 -5.90 22.38
N ARG A 172 -3.99 -5.92 23.30
CA ARG A 172 -2.58 -5.70 22.97
C ARG A 172 -2.12 -6.70 21.90
N GLY A 173 -1.52 -6.17 20.83
CA GLY A 173 -1.06 -6.99 19.70
C GLY A 173 -2.10 -7.20 18.60
N TYR A 174 -3.33 -6.70 18.75
CA TYR A 174 -4.40 -6.82 17.76
C TYR A 174 -4.79 -5.48 17.16
N VAL A 175 -5.38 -5.52 15.96
CA VAL A 175 -5.92 -4.38 15.23
C VAL A 175 -7.18 -4.81 14.49
N TRP A 176 -8.11 -3.88 14.31
CA TRP A 176 -9.26 -4.11 13.44
C TRP A 176 -8.86 -3.90 11.98
N HIS A 177 -9.18 -4.87 11.14
CA HIS A 177 -9.02 -4.85 9.70
C HIS A 177 -10.40 -4.59 9.05
N HIS A 178 -10.50 -3.58 8.19
CA HIS A 178 -11.69 -3.29 7.38
C HIS A 178 -11.72 -4.20 6.14
N LEU A 179 -12.60 -5.18 6.14
CA LEU A 179 -12.77 -6.10 5.01
C LEU A 179 -13.21 -5.34 3.75
N ASP A 180 -12.81 -5.86 2.59
CA ASP A 180 -13.16 -5.34 1.26
C ASP A 180 -14.61 -5.69 0.87
N ASP A 181 -15.58 -5.27 1.69
CA ASP A 181 -17.01 -5.57 1.57
C ASP A 181 -17.94 -4.39 1.92
N TYR A 182 -17.45 -3.15 1.87
CA TYR A 182 -18.23 -1.96 2.18
C TYR A 182 -19.43 -1.80 1.23
N ASP A 183 -20.61 -1.63 1.82
CA ASP A 183 -21.87 -1.37 1.14
C ASP A 183 -22.27 0.11 1.27
N PRO A 184 -22.27 0.88 0.15
CA PRO A 184 -22.63 2.30 0.16
C PRO A 184 -24.13 2.56 0.41
N VAL A 185 -25.00 1.56 0.24
CA VAL A 185 -26.44 1.72 0.49
C VAL A 185 -26.72 1.70 1.99
N THR A 186 -26.08 0.79 2.72
CA THR A 186 -26.28 0.65 4.17
C THR A 186 -25.23 1.38 5.00
N ASN A 187 -24.17 1.92 4.38
CA ASN A 187 -22.99 2.51 5.02
C ASN A 187 -22.30 1.53 5.99
N LYS A 188 -22.31 0.23 5.67
CA LYS A 188 -21.79 -0.83 6.53
C LYS A 188 -20.66 -1.61 5.87
N GLY A 189 -19.76 -2.14 6.69
CA GLY A 189 -18.74 -3.09 6.27
C GLY A 189 -18.30 -3.97 7.43
N THR A 190 -17.58 -5.03 7.10
CA THR A 190 -17.10 -6.01 8.07
C THR A 190 -15.74 -5.60 8.64
N MET A 191 -15.60 -5.79 9.95
CA MET A 191 -14.38 -5.58 10.72
C MET A 191 -13.90 -6.92 11.26
N GLN A 192 -12.61 -7.20 11.10
CA GLN A 192 -11.98 -8.43 11.56
C GLN A 192 -10.86 -8.10 12.56
N LEU A 193 -10.95 -8.61 13.79
CA LEU A 193 -9.93 -8.38 14.81
C LEU A 193 -8.80 -9.38 14.62
N ILE A 194 -7.66 -8.89 14.13
CA ILE A 194 -6.53 -9.73 13.73
C ILE A 194 -5.25 -9.32 14.45
N GLU A 195 -4.28 -10.23 14.49
CA GLU A 195 -2.94 -9.91 14.96
C GLU A 195 -2.32 -8.79 14.12
N LYS A 196 -1.79 -7.77 14.79
CA LYS A 196 -1.20 -6.59 14.15
C LYS A 196 -0.06 -6.95 13.18
N GLN A 197 0.68 -8.04 13.46
CA GLN A 197 1.76 -8.50 12.59
C GLN A 197 1.27 -9.17 11.30
N ALA A 198 0.04 -9.71 11.29
CA ALA A 198 -0.60 -10.17 10.07
C ALA A 198 -0.99 -9.00 9.16
N HIS A 199 -1.33 -7.84 9.72
CA HIS A 199 -1.70 -6.67 8.90
C HIS A 199 -0.50 -5.82 8.45
N ARG A 200 0.56 -5.75 9.26
CA ARG A 200 1.65 -4.77 9.09
C ARG A 200 2.46 -5.00 7.82
N GLY A 201 2.47 -4.01 6.92
CA GLY A 201 3.25 -4.04 5.69
C GLY A 201 2.78 -5.10 4.70
N ILE A 202 1.50 -5.48 4.79
CA ILE A 202 0.80 -6.30 3.80
C ILE A 202 -0.06 -5.33 2.98
N ASN A 203 0.25 -5.17 1.70
CA ASN A 203 -0.52 -4.27 0.83
C ASN A 203 -1.76 -5.02 0.33
N HIS A 204 -2.93 -4.41 0.47
CA HIS A 204 -4.22 -5.01 0.09
C HIS A 204 -5.29 -3.92 -0.05
N ASN A 205 -6.37 -4.25 -0.74
CA ASN A 205 -7.58 -3.40 -0.75
C ASN A 205 -8.41 -3.66 0.52
N GLY A 206 -9.24 -2.71 0.90
CA GLY A 206 -10.09 -2.84 2.09
C GLY A 206 -11.26 -1.88 2.03
N GLY A 207 -12.22 -2.07 2.93
CA GLY A 207 -13.46 -1.30 2.96
C GLY A 207 -13.24 0.21 3.08
N VAL A 208 -12.13 0.65 3.69
CA VAL A 208 -11.72 2.06 3.73
C VAL A 208 -11.58 2.67 2.33
N SER A 209 -10.96 1.95 1.40
CA SER A 209 -10.80 2.43 0.02
C SER A 209 -12.15 2.49 -0.69
N GLN A 210 -13.01 1.50 -0.48
CA GLN A 210 -14.36 1.46 -1.06
C GLN A 210 -15.23 2.60 -0.51
N TYR A 211 -15.15 2.87 0.79
CA TYR A 211 -15.83 4.00 1.43
C TYR A 211 -15.40 5.34 0.84
N LYS A 212 -14.09 5.55 0.68
CA LYS A 212 -13.55 6.74 0.03
C LYS A 212 -14.06 6.87 -1.40
N THR A 213 -14.06 5.79 -2.17
CA THR A 213 -14.58 5.79 -3.55
C THR A 213 -16.07 6.15 -3.59
N ALA A 214 -16.86 5.67 -2.64
CA ALA A 214 -18.30 5.92 -2.60
C ALA A 214 -18.68 7.31 -2.08
N THR A 215 -17.93 7.84 -1.12
CA THR A 215 -18.29 9.08 -0.40
C THR A 215 -17.44 10.30 -0.78
N GLY A 216 -16.27 10.07 -1.37
CA GLY A 216 -15.24 11.08 -1.59
C GLY A 216 -14.47 11.48 -0.31
N ILE A 217 -14.76 10.85 0.84
CA ILE A 217 -14.19 11.19 2.13
C ILE A 217 -13.01 10.27 2.45
N GLU A 218 -11.84 10.86 2.71
CA GLU A 218 -10.66 10.14 3.20
C GLU A 218 -10.84 9.76 4.67
N TYR A 219 -10.35 8.57 5.04
CA TYR A 219 -10.32 8.19 6.45
C TYR A 219 -9.32 9.03 7.23
N THR A 220 -9.73 9.47 8.40
CA THR A 220 -8.88 10.24 9.31
C THR A 220 -8.51 9.42 10.55
N HIS A 221 -7.32 9.69 11.08
CA HIS A 221 -7.05 9.47 12.50
C HIS A 221 -7.30 10.80 13.19
N PRO A 222 -8.04 10.88 14.30
CA PRO A 222 -8.23 12.13 14.98
C PRO A 222 -6.86 12.73 15.31
N ALA A 223 -6.67 14.01 14.99
CA ALA A 223 -5.62 14.78 15.62
C ALA A 223 -5.85 14.63 17.12
N ARG A 224 -4.89 14.05 17.86
CA ARG A 224 -4.88 14.21 19.31
C ARG A 224 -5.05 15.69 19.54
N ASN A 225 -6.15 16.12 20.16
CA ASN A 225 -6.37 17.52 20.52
C ASN A 225 -5.16 17.97 21.36
N SER A 226 -4.13 18.52 20.71
CA SER A 226 -3.23 19.44 21.33
C SER A 226 -4.09 20.66 21.57
N GLY A 227 -4.71 20.71 22.76
CA GLY A 227 -5.38 21.91 23.22
C GLY A 227 -4.47 23.08 22.90
N ALA A 228 -5.00 24.01 22.12
CA ALA A 228 -4.36 25.29 21.89
C ALA A 228 -4.04 25.86 23.28
N ARG A 229 -2.77 25.80 23.69
CA ARG A 229 -2.29 26.74 24.70
C ARG A 229 -2.29 28.07 23.98
N GLY A 230 -3.30 28.88 24.26
CA GLY A 230 -3.23 30.30 23.96
C GLY A 230 -1.91 30.82 24.52
N CYS A 231 -1.17 31.55 23.70
CA CYS A 231 -0.12 32.40 24.18
C CYS A 231 -0.82 33.58 24.87
N ASP A 232 -0.87 33.56 26.19
CA ASP A 232 -0.94 34.75 27.03
C ASP A 232 0.48 35.09 27.51
#